data_AF-A0A1Q7YUH6-F1
#
_entry.id   AF-A0A1Q7YUH6-F1
#
_cell.length_a   1.000
_cell.length_b   1.000
_cell.length_c   1.000
_cell.angle_alpha   90.00
_cell.angle_beta   90.00
_cell.angle_gamma   90.00
#
_symmetry.space_group_name_H-M   'P 1'
#
loop_
_entity.id
_entity.type
_entity.pdbx_description
1 polymer ?
#
loop_
_entity_poly.entity_id
_entity_poly.type
_entity_poly.pdbx_seq_one_letter_code
_entity_poly.pdbx_strand_id
1 'polypeptide(L)'
;MKNSPKPETIFVLLVGFMFLQTIHFSPPVANASGSTYAVGIVDDAFEPLHINVTTGTTVTWTYVSTGHEIHTVTSPYGTNQTQTGTPLINSGQLSPGQSFSYTFDQPGYFPYQCQVHPTIPKMNGWVMVTGNPVTPPSTNNGPGNSWLLPAVIVALAGTLAIVTWTLVRHGRHHKVSNQ
;
A
#
# COMPACT_ATOMS: atom_id res chain seq x y z
N MET A 1 53.40 7.36 -63.80
CA MET A 1 51.97 7.22 -64.17
C MET A 1 51.23 6.64 -62.97
N LYS A 2 50.48 7.45 -62.23
CA LYS A 2 49.61 6.96 -61.15
C LYS A 2 48.34 7.81 -61.17
N ASN A 3 47.26 7.22 -61.65
CA ASN A 3 45.97 7.87 -61.81
C ASN A 3 45.31 7.99 -60.43
N SER A 4 45.18 9.23 -59.94
CA SER A 4 44.35 9.51 -58.76
C SER A 4 42.87 9.39 -59.13
N PRO A 5 42.03 8.70 -58.35
CA PRO A 5 40.60 8.61 -58.62
C PRO A 5 39.90 9.95 -58.37
N LYS A 6 38.89 10.26 -59.19
CA LYS A 6 38.08 11.48 -59.15
C LYS A 6 37.09 11.47 -57.97
N PRO A 7 36.72 12.63 -57.42
CA PRO A 7 36.04 12.76 -56.11
C PRO A 7 34.58 12.29 -56.05
N GLU A 8 34.03 11.70 -57.11
CA GLU A 8 32.60 11.37 -57.19
C GLU A 8 32.28 9.92 -56.79
N THR A 9 33.27 9.14 -56.36
CA THR A 9 33.08 7.74 -55.90
C THR A 9 32.90 7.62 -54.38
N ILE A 10 32.68 8.73 -53.66
CA ILE A 10 32.37 8.74 -52.21
C ILE A 10 30.88 9.06 -52.01
N PHE A 11 30.01 8.37 -52.72
CA PHE A 11 28.59 8.31 -52.42
C PHE A 11 28.17 6.90 -52.84
N VAL A 12 27.43 6.22 -51.98
CA VAL A 12 27.05 4.79 -52.10
C VAL A 12 28.11 3.82 -51.55
N LEU A 13 28.11 3.65 -50.22
CA LEU A 13 28.26 2.36 -49.52
C LEU A 13 28.09 2.56 -48.01
N LEU A 14 26.88 2.91 -47.54
CA LEU A 14 26.44 2.65 -46.17
C LEU A 14 24.93 2.41 -46.17
N VAL A 15 24.54 1.26 -46.73
CA VAL A 15 23.28 0.61 -46.36
C VAL A 15 23.59 -0.20 -45.10
N GLY A 16 22.83 0.00 -44.03
CA GLY A 16 22.77 -1.00 -42.95
C GLY A 16 22.76 -0.43 -41.54
N PHE A 17 21.56 -0.21 -41.01
CA PHE A 17 21.15 -0.68 -39.69
C PHE A 17 22.19 -0.56 -38.55
N MET A 18 22.16 0.54 -37.82
CA MET A 18 22.59 0.53 -36.41
C MET A 18 21.57 1.25 -35.54
N PHE A 19 20.36 0.69 -35.48
CA PHE A 19 19.57 0.80 -34.25
C PHE A 19 20.27 -0.09 -33.23
N LEU A 20 21.18 0.50 -32.44
CA LEU A 20 21.66 -0.15 -31.23
C LEU A 20 20.48 -0.19 -30.27
N GLN A 21 19.66 -1.25 -30.37
CA GLN A 21 18.67 -1.59 -29.37
C GLN A 21 19.45 -1.82 -28.09
N THR A 22 19.40 -0.88 -27.16
CA THR A 22 19.91 -1.10 -25.82
C THR A 22 19.12 -2.26 -25.25
N ILE A 23 19.78 -3.40 -25.06
CA ILE A 23 19.19 -4.52 -24.32
C ILE A 23 19.15 -4.05 -22.87
N HIS A 24 18.08 -3.36 -22.48
CA HIS A 24 17.80 -3.10 -21.08
C HIS A 24 17.43 -4.45 -20.49
N PHE A 25 18.36 -5.04 -19.74
CA PHE A 25 18.07 -6.17 -18.88
C PHE A 25 17.17 -5.64 -17.74
N SER A 26 15.88 -5.51 -18.02
CA SER A 26 14.91 -5.35 -16.95
C SER A 26 14.91 -6.66 -16.17
N PRO A 27 15.23 -6.64 -14.85
CA PRO A 27 15.05 -7.83 -14.04
C PRO A 27 13.59 -8.29 -14.18
N PRO A 28 13.31 -9.60 -14.15
CA PRO A 28 11.94 -10.11 -14.24
C PRO A 28 11.10 -9.47 -13.13
N VAL A 29 10.19 -8.57 -13.49
CA VAL A 29 9.14 -8.10 -12.58
C VAL A 29 8.00 -9.08 -12.71
N ALA A 30 8.02 -10.10 -11.87
CA ALA A 30 6.84 -10.87 -11.56
C ALA A 30 6.62 -10.76 -10.05
N ASN A 31 5.52 -10.11 -9.65
CA ASN A 31 4.45 -10.80 -8.96
C ASN A 31 3.17 -9.96 -8.86
N ALA A 32 2.05 -10.69 -8.93
CA ALA A 32 0.68 -10.23 -8.81
C ALA A 32 0.31 -9.92 -7.35
N SER A 33 -0.82 -9.23 -7.16
CA SER A 33 -1.48 -9.04 -5.87
C SER A 33 -1.44 -10.32 -5.03
N GLY A 34 -0.96 -10.22 -3.79
CA GLY A 34 -0.87 -11.34 -2.85
C GLY A 34 0.49 -12.04 -2.75
N SER A 35 1.55 -11.53 -3.39
CA SER A 35 2.91 -12.03 -3.15
C SER A 35 3.51 -11.52 -1.84
N THR A 36 4.32 -12.37 -1.19
CA THR A 36 5.11 -12.01 -0.01
C THR A 36 6.56 -11.79 -0.38
N TYR A 37 7.19 -10.73 0.15
CA TYR A 37 8.62 -10.47 0.08
C TYR A 37 9.23 -10.50 1.48
N ALA A 38 10.30 -11.26 1.70
CA ALA A 38 10.94 -11.38 3.01
C ALA A 38 12.12 -10.40 3.18
N VAL A 39 12.21 -9.79 4.35
CA VAL A 39 13.35 -8.98 4.80
C VAL A 39 13.78 -9.50 6.17
N GLY A 40 15.05 -9.84 6.33
CA GLY A 40 15.65 -10.16 7.61
C GLY A 40 15.98 -8.91 8.40
N ILE A 41 15.87 -9.01 9.73
CA ILE A 41 16.55 -8.13 10.67
C ILE A 41 17.63 -8.98 11.32
N VAL A 42 18.89 -8.58 11.21
CA VAL A 42 20.06 -9.29 11.76
C VAL A 42 20.85 -8.33 12.63
N ASP A 43 20.37 -8.15 13.86
CA ASP A 43 20.82 -7.11 14.79
C ASP A 43 20.84 -5.74 14.08
N ASP A 44 22.01 -5.19 13.80
CA ASP A 44 22.21 -3.84 13.24
C ASP A 44 21.94 -3.69 11.72
N ALA A 45 21.27 -4.64 11.07
CA ALA A 45 20.98 -4.54 9.63
C ALA A 45 19.61 -5.09 9.20
N PHE A 46 19.02 -4.40 8.22
CA PHE A 46 17.96 -4.94 7.37
C PHE A 46 18.58 -5.65 6.18
N GLU A 47 18.13 -6.86 5.87
CA GLU A 47 18.67 -7.69 4.80
C GLU A 47 17.57 -8.31 3.92
N PRO A 48 17.44 -7.90 2.64
CA PRO A 48 18.13 -6.78 2.01
C PRO A 48 17.73 -5.41 2.61
N LEU A 49 18.64 -4.45 2.53
CA LEU A 49 18.45 -3.09 3.07
C LEU A 49 17.44 -2.26 2.26
N HIS A 50 17.42 -2.49 0.95
CA HIS A 50 16.57 -1.77 0.00
C HIS A 50 15.90 -2.78 -0.92
N ILE A 51 14.61 -2.60 -1.16
CA ILE A 51 13.83 -3.54 -1.97
C ILE A 51 12.96 -2.80 -2.98
N ASN A 52 12.76 -3.45 -4.14
CA ASN A 52 11.81 -3.02 -5.15
C ASN A 52 10.72 -4.08 -5.23
N VAL A 53 9.45 -3.68 -5.11
CA VAL A 53 8.29 -4.58 -5.18
C VAL A 53 7.21 -3.97 -6.08
N THR A 54 6.19 -4.75 -6.39
CA THR A 54 5.00 -4.29 -7.10
C THR A 54 3.85 -4.02 -6.13
N THR A 55 2.92 -3.15 -6.52
CA THR A 55 1.65 -2.93 -5.82
C THR A 55 0.91 -4.23 -5.53
N GLY A 56 0.39 -4.38 -4.31
CA GLY A 56 -0.23 -5.60 -3.77
C GLY A 56 0.73 -6.58 -3.11
N THR A 57 2.02 -6.24 -3.01
CA THR A 57 3.03 -7.07 -2.30
C THR A 57 2.94 -6.84 -0.79
N THR A 58 2.92 -7.94 -0.03
CA THR A 58 3.13 -7.92 1.42
C THR A 58 4.61 -8.11 1.72
N VAL A 59 5.26 -7.13 2.33
CA VAL A 59 6.63 -7.28 2.84
C VAL A 59 6.56 -7.74 4.28
N THR A 60 7.31 -8.79 4.60
CA THR A 60 7.44 -9.34 5.95
C THR A 60 8.87 -9.17 6.41
N TRP A 61 9.05 -8.40 7.48
CA TRP A 61 10.29 -8.28 8.20
C TRP A 61 10.31 -9.30 9.32
N THR A 62 11.35 -10.13 9.38
CA THR A 62 11.53 -11.15 10.42
C THR A 62 12.86 -10.93 11.11
N TYR A 63 12.82 -10.75 12.43
CA TYR A 63 14.02 -10.67 13.24
C TYR A 63 14.53 -12.06 13.57
N VAL A 64 15.82 -12.31 13.32
CA VAL A 64 16.45 -13.60 13.61
C VAL A 64 16.31 -13.98 15.07
N SER A 65 16.08 -15.26 15.33
CA SER A 65 15.87 -15.79 16.69
C SER A 65 17.12 -15.72 17.58
N THR A 66 18.30 -15.57 16.97
CA THR A 66 19.59 -15.48 17.66
C THR A 66 20.02 -14.03 17.92
N GLY A 67 19.16 -13.05 17.62
CA GLY A 67 19.48 -11.64 17.84
C GLY A 67 19.48 -11.26 19.33
N HIS A 68 20.08 -10.12 19.65
CA HIS A 68 20.33 -9.71 21.04
C HIS A 68 19.74 -8.35 21.43
N GLU A 69 19.25 -7.57 20.47
CA GLU A 69 18.71 -6.23 20.69
C GLU A 69 17.20 -6.16 20.38
N ILE A 70 16.59 -5.00 20.59
CA ILE A 70 15.20 -4.72 20.18
C ILE A 70 15.23 -3.88 18.91
N HIS A 71 14.44 -4.27 17.91
CA HIS A 71 14.31 -3.51 16.67
C HIS A 71 12.89 -3.08 16.39
N THR A 72 12.75 -2.18 15.41
CA THR A 72 11.46 -1.74 14.87
C THR A 72 11.58 -1.62 13.36
N VAL A 73 10.44 -1.69 12.68
CA VAL A 73 10.27 -1.27 11.30
C VAL A 73 9.30 -0.09 11.34
N THR A 74 9.85 1.11 11.18
CA THR A 74 9.10 2.36 11.38
C THR A 74 9.38 3.35 10.27
N SER A 75 8.37 4.06 9.78
CA SER A 75 8.58 5.21 8.89
C SER A 75 9.39 6.30 9.62
N PRO A 76 10.42 6.91 8.98
CA PRO A 76 11.12 8.05 9.56
C PRO A 76 10.19 9.22 9.88
N TYR A 77 10.59 10.03 10.86
CA TYR A 77 9.83 11.22 11.21
C TYR A 77 9.70 12.17 10.01
N GLY A 78 8.49 12.63 9.72
CA GLY A 78 8.22 13.58 8.63
C GLY A 78 8.15 12.98 7.23
N THR A 79 8.46 11.69 7.03
CA THR A 79 8.28 10.99 5.73
C THR A 79 6.91 10.33 5.60
N ASN A 80 5.97 10.77 6.43
CA ASN A 80 4.66 10.19 6.68
C ASN A 80 3.69 10.50 5.54
N GLN A 81 3.90 9.90 4.36
CA GLN A 81 2.89 9.81 3.32
C GLN A 81 2.16 8.48 3.47
N THR A 82 0.90 8.53 3.92
CA THR A 82 0.07 7.33 4.08
C THR A 82 -0.28 6.75 2.72
N GLN A 83 -0.36 5.42 2.62
CA GLN A 83 -1.10 4.81 1.51
C GLN A 83 -2.59 5.13 1.72
N THR A 84 -3.16 6.01 0.88
CA THR A 84 -4.60 6.30 0.84
C THR A 84 -5.27 6.72 2.16
N GLY A 85 -4.52 7.26 3.14
CA GLY A 85 -5.09 7.73 4.42
C GLY A 85 -5.03 6.74 5.61
N THR A 86 -4.32 5.61 5.52
CA THR A 86 -4.12 4.60 6.59
C THR A 86 -2.62 4.50 6.98
N PRO A 87 -2.25 4.21 8.25
CA PRO A 87 -1.07 4.84 8.84
C PRO A 87 0.27 4.24 8.39
N LEU A 88 1.27 5.07 8.69
CA LEU A 88 2.72 4.86 8.76
C LEU A 88 3.11 3.40 9.03
N ILE A 89 4.20 2.96 8.43
CA ILE A 89 4.82 1.69 8.81
C ILE A 89 5.22 1.82 10.28
N ASN A 90 4.67 0.97 11.15
CA ASN A 90 5.03 0.92 12.56
C ASN A 90 4.78 -0.49 13.11
N SER A 91 5.86 -1.24 13.30
CA SER A 91 5.80 -2.60 13.86
C SER A 91 5.57 -2.64 15.38
N GLY A 92 5.76 -1.54 16.08
CA GLY A 92 6.13 -1.59 17.50
C GLY A 92 7.49 -2.26 17.69
N GLN A 93 7.80 -2.66 18.93
CA GLN A 93 9.03 -3.37 19.25
C GLN A 93 8.98 -4.82 18.77
N LEU A 94 10.06 -5.27 18.13
CA LEU A 94 10.29 -6.64 17.70
C LEU A 94 11.44 -7.23 18.52
N SER A 95 11.13 -8.28 19.26
CA SER A 95 12.08 -9.18 19.92
C SER A 95 12.58 -10.26 18.94
N PRO A 96 13.71 -10.94 19.23
CA PRO A 96 14.23 -12.02 18.39
C PRO A 96 13.16 -13.07 18.05
N GLY A 97 13.07 -13.44 16.77
CA GLY A 97 12.08 -14.38 16.25
C GLY A 97 10.72 -13.77 15.89
N GLN A 98 10.45 -12.50 16.25
CA GLN A 98 9.19 -11.84 15.88
C GLN A 98 9.21 -11.34 14.43
N SER A 99 8.02 -11.17 13.88
CA SER A 99 7.83 -10.67 12.51
C SER A 99 6.77 -9.58 12.46
N PHE A 100 6.91 -8.71 11.47
CA PHE A 100 5.96 -7.66 11.13
C PHE A 100 5.71 -7.67 9.62
N SER A 101 4.46 -7.50 9.21
CA SER A 101 4.08 -7.49 7.80
C SER A 101 3.32 -6.21 7.44
N TYR A 102 3.59 -5.71 6.23
CA TYR A 102 2.89 -4.55 5.66
C TYR A 102 2.64 -4.77 4.16
N THR A 103 1.41 -4.56 3.72
CA THR A 103 1.01 -4.68 2.30
C THR A 103 1.07 -3.32 1.65
N PHE A 104 1.71 -3.24 0.48
CA PHE A 104 1.88 -2.01 -0.26
C PHE A 104 0.93 -1.94 -1.45
N ASP A 105 -0.16 -1.20 -1.32
CA ASP A 105 -1.22 -1.13 -2.35
C ASP A 105 -1.09 0.07 -3.30
N GLN A 106 -0.21 1.02 -2.99
CA GLN A 106 0.07 2.21 -3.80
C GLN A 106 1.53 2.24 -4.27
N PRO A 107 1.79 2.68 -5.51
CA PRO A 107 3.15 2.94 -5.96
C PRO A 107 3.75 4.11 -5.18
N GLY A 108 5.07 4.09 -4.96
CA GLY A 108 5.75 5.14 -4.22
C GLY A 108 7.08 4.71 -3.61
N TYR A 109 7.73 5.67 -2.98
CA TYR A 109 8.98 5.48 -2.23
C TYR A 109 8.68 5.53 -0.73
N PHE A 110 8.92 4.42 -0.03
CA PHE A 110 8.60 4.24 1.38
C PHE A 110 9.87 3.98 2.19
N PRO A 111 10.51 5.02 2.75
CA PRO A 111 11.64 4.83 3.63
C PRO A 111 11.17 4.21 4.96
N TYR A 112 12.02 3.36 5.54
CA TYR A 112 11.80 2.77 6.86
C TYR A 112 13.11 2.72 7.63
N GLN A 113 13.02 2.78 8.95
CA GLN A 113 14.16 2.78 9.86
C GLN A 113 13.84 1.97 11.12
N CYS A 114 14.89 1.58 11.85
CA CYS A 114 14.74 1.22 13.26
C CYS A 114 14.83 2.48 14.12
N GLN A 115 13.78 2.75 14.91
CA GLN A 115 13.71 3.92 15.79
C GLN A 115 14.63 3.78 17.01
N VAL A 116 14.99 2.56 17.41
CA VAL A 116 15.92 2.30 18.52
C VAL A 116 17.36 2.62 18.09
N HIS A 117 17.72 2.33 16.83
CA HIS A 117 19.07 2.52 16.28
C HIS A 117 19.07 3.43 15.04
N PRO A 118 18.58 4.68 15.14
CA PRO A 118 18.36 5.54 13.98
C PRO A 118 19.67 6.00 13.30
N THR A 119 20.78 6.00 14.04
CA THR A 119 22.10 6.43 13.54
C THR A 119 22.86 5.34 12.81
N ILE A 120 22.41 4.08 12.85
CA ILE A 120 23.07 2.96 12.16
C ILE A 120 22.63 2.96 10.69
N PRO A 121 23.52 3.16 9.71
CA PRO A 121 23.10 3.29 8.30
C PRO A 121 22.39 2.05 7.75
N LYS A 122 22.78 0.85 8.20
CA LYS A 122 22.14 -0.42 7.80
C LYS A 122 20.77 -0.67 8.44
N MET A 123 20.36 0.20 9.36
CA MET A 123 19.03 0.24 9.95
C MET A 123 18.17 1.37 9.35
N ASN A 124 18.53 1.85 8.16
CA ASN A 124 17.79 2.85 7.39
C ASN A 124 17.64 2.36 5.94
N GLY A 125 16.46 1.82 5.63
CA GLY A 125 16.12 1.19 4.36
C GLY A 125 15.00 1.89 3.61
N TRP A 126 14.61 1.31 2.48
CA TRP A 126 13.41 1.74 1.76
C TRP A 126 12.78 0.61 0.95
N VAL A 127 11.48 0.75 0.73
CA VAL A 127 10.71 -0.04 -0.23
C VAL A 127 10.32 0.88 -1.37
N MET A 128 10.76 0.56 -2.59
CA MET A 128 10.25 1.18 -3.81
C MET A 128 9.12 0.31 -4.35
N VAL A 129 7.94 0.89 -4.52
CA VAL A 129 6.75 0.19 -5.02
C VAL A 129 6.41 0.73 -6.39
N THR A 130 6.29 -0.18 -7.35
CA THR A 130 5.95 0.14 -8.75
C THR A 130 4.66 -0.55 -9.18
N GLY A 131 4.06 -0.08 -10.28
CA GLY A 131 2.80 -0.62 -10.78
C GLY A 131 1.60 0.31 -10.54
N ASN A 132 0.42 -0.17 -10.88
CA ASN A 132 -0.82 0.59 -10.73
C ASN A 132 -1.40 0.39 -9.32
N PRO A 133 -1.97 1.42 -8.68
CA PRO A 133 -2.71 1.27 -7.44
C PRO A 133 -3.65 0.06 -7.46
N VAL A 134 -3.59 -0.77 -6.43
CA VAL A 134 -4.54 -1.85 -6.21
C VAL A 134 -5.45 -1.49 -5.05
N THR A 135 -6.70 -1.93 -5.11
CA THR A 135 -7.59 -1.81 -3.95
C THR A 135 -7.17 -2.88 -2.94
N PRO A 136 -6.90 -2.50 -1.67
CA PRO A 136 -6.66 -3.48 -0.61
C PRO A 136 -7.82 -4.48 -0.59
N PRO A 137 -7.58 -5.77 -0.28
CA PRO A 137 -8.67 -6.69 0.00
C PRO A 137 -9.56 -6.06 1.06
N SER A 138 -10.86 -5.90 0.77
CA SER A 138 -11.79 -5.46 1.81
C SER A 138 -11.70 -6.48 2.94
N THR A 139 -11.27 -6.06 4.13
CA THR A 139 -11.34 -6.90 5.32
C THR A 139 -12.81 -7.05 5.71
N ASN A 140 -13.56 -7.85 4.94
CA ASN A 140 -14.95 -8.24 5.27
C ASN A 140 -15.01 -9.23 6.44
N ASN A 141 -13.94 -9.31 7.23
CA ASN A 141 -13.86 -9.97 8.53
C ASN A 141 -13.59 -8.96 9.65
N GLY A 142 -14.12 -7.74 9.55
CA GLY A 142 -14.68 -7.13 10.76
C GLY A 142 -15.81 -8.03 11.28
N PRO A 143 -16.16 -8.02 12.59
CA PRO A 143 -17.40 -8.67 13.01
C PRO A 143 -18.47 -8.18 12.05
N GLY A 144 -19.23 -9.11 11.47
CA GLY A 144 -20.29 -8.79 10.55
C GLY A 144 -21.01 -7.53 11.03
N ASN A 145 -21.36 -6.69 10.08
CA ASN A 145 -22.39 -5.66 10.10
C ASN A 145 -23.72 -6.02 10.83
N SER A 146 -23.72 -6.97 11.76
CA SER A 146 -24.75 -7.40 12.71
C SER A 146 -25.25 -6.31 13.67
N TRP A 147 -24.75 -5.07 13.62
CA TRP A 147 -25.27 -3.96 14.42
C TRP A 147 -25.99 -2.85 13.62
N LEU A 148 -26.03 -2.92 12.29
CA LEU A 148 -26.76 -1.94 11.47
C LEU A 148 -28.09 -2.46 10.89
N LEU A 149 -28.46 -3.71 11.20
CA LEU A 149 -29.74 -4.30 10.79
C LEU A 149 -30.92 -4.15 11.79
N PRO A 150 -30.84 -3.33 12.86
CA PRO A 150 -32.05 -2.69 13.40
C PRO A 150 -32.16 -1.21 13.01
N ALA A 151 -31.05 -0.52 12.76
CA ALA A 151 -31.06 0.94 12.62
C ALA A 151 -31.58 1.44 11.26
N VAL A 152 -31.41 0.67 10.18
CA VAL A 152 -31.90 1.08 8.84
C VAL A 152 -33.31 0.54 8.53
N ILE A 153 -33.81 -0.46 9.26
CA ILE A 153 -35.23 -0.89 9.15
C ILE A 153 -36.15 -0.09 10.09
N VAL A 154 -35.66 0.43 11.23
CA VAL A 154 -36.49 1.29 12.10
C VAL A 154 -36.64 2.72 11.55
N ALA A 155 -35.74 3.19 10.68
CA ALA A 155 -35.84 4.53 10.07
C ALA A 155 -36.83 4.65 8.90
N LEU A 156 -37.37 3.53 8.37
CA LEU A 156 -38.46 3.54 7.37
C LEU A 156 -39.81 3.02 7.91
N ALA A 157 -39.85 2.42 9.11
CA ALA A 157 -41.10 2.15 9.82
C ALA A 157 -41.50 3.25 10.83
N GLY A 158 -40.57 4.13 11.22
CA GLY A 158 -40.78 5.20 12.20
C GLY A 158 -41.38 6.51 11.65
N THR A 159 -41.47 6.70 10.34
CA THR A 159 -42.01 7.95 9.73
C THR A 159 -43.46 7.84 9.27
N LEU A 160 -44.06 6.64 9.21
CA LEU A 160 -45.50 6.47 8.91
C LEU A 160 -46.40 6.41 10.17
N ALA A 161 -45.82 6.23 11.37
CA ALA A 161 -46.58 6.16 12.63
C ALA A 161 -46.75 7.53 13.33
N ILE A 162 -45.95 8.55 12.99
CA ILE A 162 -46.02 9.86 13.65
C ILE A 162 -47.06 10.79 13.00
N VAL A 163 -47.36 10.63 11.70
CA VAL A 163 -48.39 11.44 11.01
C VAL A 163 -49.82 10.95 11.34
N THR A 164 -50.00 9.69 11.74
CA THR A 164 -51.32 9.15 12.13
C THR A 164 -51.69 9.45 13.58
N TRP A 165 -50.73 9.79 14.46
CA TRP A 165 -51.02 10.04 15.89
C TRP A 165 -51.37 11.50 16.23
N THR A 166 -50.98 12.47 15.40
CA THR A 166 -51.36 13.88 15.58
C THR A 166 -52.75 14.22 15.04
N LEU A 167 -53.29 13.45 14.08
CA LEU A 167 -54.64 13.70 13.52
C LEU A 167 -55.78 13.02 14.29
N VAL A 168 -55.53 11.96 15.07
CA VAL A 168 -56.59 11.25 15.83
C VAL A 168 -56.88 11.90 17.20
N ARG A 169 -55.92 12.62 17.82
CA ARG A 169 -56.15 13.28 19.12
C ARG A 169 -56.81 14.65 19.05
N HIS A 170 -56.72 15.36 17.92
CA HIS A 170 -57.46 16.63 17.76
C HIS A 170 -58.91 16.46 17.31
N GLY A 171 -59.30 15.29 16.77
CA GLY A 171 -60.69 15.00 16.39
C GLY A 171 -61.60 14.55 17.54
N ARG A 172 -61.07 14.23 18.73
CA ARG A 172 -61.83 13.61 19.82
C ARG A 172 -62.13 14.50 21.03
N HIS A 173 -61.75 15.79 20.97
CA HIS A 173 -62.11 16.78 22.00
C HIS A 173 -63.27 17.71 21.60
N HIS A 174 -63.81 17.60 20.38
CA HIS A 174 -64.92 18.46 19.90
C HIS A 174 -66.31 17.81 19.90
N LYS A 175 -66.50 16.63 20.50
CA LYS A 175 -67.80 15.91 20.42
C LYS A 175 -68.28 15.24 21.71
N VAL A 176 -68.14 15.92 22.85
CA VAL A 176 -68.92 15.58 24.06
C VAL A 176 -69.52 16.86 24.65
N SER A 177 -70.56 17.39 23.99
CA SER A 177 -71.56 18.26 24.59
C SER A 177 -72.78 18.39 23.66
N ASN A 178 -73.74 17.46 23.74
CA ASN A 178 -75.17 17.76 23.79
C ASN A 178 -76.00 16.46 23.81
N GLN A 179 -76.93 16.45 24.77
CA GLN A 179 -78.06 15.53 25.00
C GLN A 179 -77.75 14.23 25.73
#